data_AF-A0A917IY77-F1
#
_entry.id   AF-A0A917IY77-F1
#
_cell.length_a   1.000
_cell.length_b   1.000
_cell.length_c   1.000
_cell.angle_alpha   90.00
_cell.angle_beta   90.00
_cell.angle_gamma   90.00
#
_symmetry.space_group_name_H-M   'P 1'
#
loop_
_entity.id
_entity.type
_entity.pdbx_description
1 polymer ?
#
loop_
_entity_poly.entity_id
_entity_poly.type
_entity_poly.pdbx_seq_one_letter_code
_entity_poly.pdbx_strand_id
1 'polypeptide(L)'
;MYDAAVQNLIDELGRLPGVGPKSAQRIAFYILNADSAEMEKLTTAISTVKKTVSFCEVCGNVSETKLCAICRDERRDPSAICVVEEPKDVVAVERTRSFTGRYHVLGGAINPMAGLGPDQLRIRELVARLSDERIQEIILAMDPNLEGEATATYLSRLLVPLGIRVSRLASGLPVGGDLEYADEITLGRALEGRRVISEGMRAEAKDAAADFEEAMEEEAAERAESAPEPAPTKRWSGSMFDDIDGAQEESGEQGSLNEELLEQTLEEQEVSTSEEERAKRRASYEERLEELKKTPLRTPTPKVPPIPGATYVNPWT
;
A
#
# COMPACT_ATOMS: atom_id res chain seq x y z
N MET A 1 39.59 -12.12 25.02
CA MET A 1 39.33 -10.74 25.48
C MET A 1 40.03 -9.84 24.49
N TYR A 2 39.27 -9.06 23.72
CA TYR A 2 39.86 -8.13 22.75
C TYR A 2 40.38 -6.88 23.46
N ASP A 3 41.20 -6.10 22.76
CA ASP A 3 41.55 -4.76 23.21
C ASP A 3 40.27 -3.92 23.41
N ALA A 4 40.30 -2.97 24.34
CA ALA A 4 39.12 -2.19 24.74
C ALA A 4 38.44 -1.50 23.56
N ALA A 5 39.22 -1.00 22.59
CA ALA A 5 38.67 -0.33 21.41
C ALA A 5 37.86 -1.29 20.51
N VAL A 6 38.37 -2.51 20.31
CA VAL A 6 37.72 -3.53 19.47
C VAL A 6 36.48 -4.08 20.19
N GLN A 7 36.57 -4.31 21.49
CA GLN A 7 35.43 -4.79 22.27
C GLN A 7 34.26 -3.79 22.26
N ASN A 8 34.56 -2.50 22.46
CA ASN A 8 33.53 -1.44 22.40
C ASN A 8 32.82 -1.40 21.03
N LEU A 9 33.57 -1.54 19.93
CA LEU A 9 32.97 -1.57 18.59
C LEU A 9 32.05 -2.78 18.39
N ILE A 10 32.47 -3.97 18.88
CA ILE A 10 31.65 -5.18 18.82
C ILE A 10 30.35 -4.99 19.60
N ASP A 11 30.44 -4.41 20.80
CA ASP A 11 29.28 -4.22 21.67
C ASP A 11 28.28 -3.23 21.04
N GLU A 12 28.75 -2.10 20.49
CA GLU A 12 27.87 -1.13 19.82
C GLU A 12 27.24 -1.69 18.53
N LEU A 13 28.00 -2.42 17.71
CA LEU A 13 27.45 -3.09 16.52
C LEU A 13 26.42 -4.15 16.89
N GLY A 14 26.63 -4.87 18.00
CA GLY A 14 25.71 -5.90 18.49
C GLY A 14 24.36 -5.37 19.00
N ARG A 15 24.22 -4.05 19.19
CA ARG A 15 22.95 -3.40 19.56
C ARG A 15 22.06 -3.11 18.35
N LEU A 16 22.59 -3.21 17.14
CA LEU A 16 21.83 -2.97 15.93
C LEU A 16 20.88 -4.13 15.64
N PRO A 17 19.65 -3.86 15.17
CA PRO A 17 18.70 -4.91 14.82
C PRO A 17 19.29 -5.81 13.71
N GLY A 18 19.21 -7.13 13.91
CA GLY A 18 19.73 -8.12 12.95
C GLY A 18 21.24 -8.40 13.06
N VAL A 19 21.97 -7.73 13.96
CA VAL A 19 23.40 -7.96 14.17
C VAL A 19 23.64 -8.71 15.48
N GLY A 20 23.84 -10.02 15.39
CA GLY A 20 24.26 -10.84 16.54
C GLY A 20 25.74 -10.67 16.91
N PRO A 21 26.18 -11.17 18.07
CA PRO A 21 27.56 -10.98 18.57
C PRO A 21 28.63 -11.52 17.61
N LYS A 22 28.38 -12.66 16.94
CA LYS A 22 29.29 -13.20 15.92
C LYS A 22 29.39 -12.32 14.68
N SER A 23 28.25 -11.76 14.24
CA SER A 23 28.22 -10.85 13.09
C SER A 23 28.89 -9.52 13.43
N ALA A 24 28.64 -8.98 14.62
CA ALA A 24 29.30 -7.78 15.13
C ALA A 24 30.82 -7.94 15.16
N GLN A 25 31.31 -9.07 15.70
CA GLN A 25 32.74 -9.40 15.67
C GLN A 25 33.28 -9.44 14.24
N ARG A 26 32.60 -10.10 13.30
CA ARG A 26 33.03 -10.17 11.90
C ARG A 26 33.11 -8.78 11.25
N ILE A 27 32.13 -7.92 11.51
CA ILE A 27 32.10 -6.54 10.99
C ILE A 27 33.23 -5.71 11.63
N ALA A 28 33.46 -5.84 12.94
CA ALA A 28 34.53 -5.12 13.63
C ALA A 28 35.92 -5.45 13.06
N PHE A 29 36.20 -6.72 12.77
CA PHE A 29 37.46 -7.11 12.13
C PHE A 29 37.53 -6.73 10.64
N TYR A 30 36.41 -6.62 9.94
CA TYR A 30 36.40 -6.01 8.61
C TYR A 30 36.79 -4.53 8.67
N ILE A 31 36.19 -3.76 9.57
CA ILE A 31 36.51 -2.33 9.79
C ILE A 31 38.00 -2.13 10.13
N LEU A 32 38.57 -3.02 10.97
CA LEU A 32 39.98 -2.97 11.35
C LEU A 32 40.93 -3.20 10.17
N ASN A 33 40.54 -4.03 9.20
CA ASN A 33 41.36 -4.39 8.04
C ASN A 33 41.13 -3.48 6.83
N ALA A 34 40.07 -2.67 6.83
CA ALA A 34 39.72 -1.78 5.73
C ALA A 34 40.57 -0.50 5.73
N ASP A 35 40.69 0.13 4.56
CA ASP A 35 41.44 1.36 4.40
C ASP A 35 40.81 2.52 5.18
N SER A 36 41.64 3.38 5.78
CA SER A 36 41.17 4.50 6.59
C SER A 36 40.23 5.43 5.81
N ALA A 37 40.48 5.66 4.53
CA ALA A 37 39.64 6.49 3.68
C ALA A 37 38.23 5.90 3.45
N GLU A 38 38.07 4.58 3.46
CA GLU A 38 36.76 3.93 3.36
C GLU A 38 35.98 4.05 4.68
N MET A 39 36.67 3.85 5.81
CA MET A 39 36.07 3.96 7.14
C MET A 39 35.67 5.40 7.50
N GLU A 40 36.42 6.38 7.00
CA GLU A 40 36.04 7.80 7.10
C GLU A 40 34.75 8.10 6.35
N LYS A 41 34.56 7.55 5.14
CA LYS A 41 33.30 7.71 4.38
C LYS A 41 32.12 7.10 5.13
N LEU A 42 32.28 5.90 5.68
CA LEU A 42 31.23 5.22 6.46
C LEU A 42 30.85 6.04 7.71
N THR A 43 31.84 6.48 8.48
CA THR A 43 31.62 7.28 9.69
C THR A 43 30.96 8.62 9.37
N THR A 44 31.36 9.24 8.26
CA THR A 44 30.75 10.48 7.74
C THR A 44 29.29 10.25 7.34
N ALA A 45 28.97 9.16 6.66
CA ALA A 45 27.60 8.83 6.26
C ALA A 45 26.68 8.66 7.49
N ILE A 46 27.11 7.87 8.48
CA ILE A 46 26.36 7.66 9.74
C ILE A 46 26.12 9.00 10.45
N SER A 47 27.18 9.81 10.59
CA SER A 47 27.11 11.11 11.24
C SER A 47 26.21 12.09 10.49
N THR A 48 26.24 12.06 9.15
CA THR A 48 25.43 12.94 8.29
C THR A 48 23.96 12.61 8.46
N VAL A 49 23.56 11.34 8.38
CA VAL A 49 22.16 10.93 8.57
C VAL A 49 21.66 11.39 9.94
N LYS A 50 22.43 11.15 11.02
CA LYS A 50 21.97 11.52 12.36
C LYS A 50 21.84 13.03 12.59
N LYS A 51 22.62 13.86 11.88
CA LYS A 51 22.64 15.32 12.02
C LYS A 51 21.65 16.04 11.09
N THR A 52 21.47 15.54 9.87
CA THR A 52 20.74 16.23 8.80
C THR A 52 19.32 15.71 8.61
N VAL A 53 19.12 14.41 8.86
CA VAL A 53 17.84 13.78 8.59
C VAL A 53 16.91 13.98 9.79
N SER A 54 15.74 14.53 9.51
CA SER A 54 14.66 14.76 10.45
C SER A 54 13.34 14.25 9.87
N PHE A 55 12.25 14.44 10.60
CA PHE A 55 10.91 14.07 10.14
C PHE A 55 10.18 15.30 9.61
N CYS A 56 9.49 15.12 8.49
CA CYS A 56 8.65 16.14 7.87
C CYS A 56 7.59 16.64 8.85
N GLU A 57 7.45 17.96 8.95
CA GLU A 57 6.48 18.61 9.86
C GLU A 57 5.02 18.30 9.49
N VAL A 58 4.74 17.96 8.22
CA VAL A 58 3.38 17.70 7.71
C VAL A 58 3.03 16.20 7.72
N CYS A 59 3.90 15.35 7.20
CA CYS A 59 3.57 13.94 7.00
C CYS A 59 4.37 12.96 7.86
N GLY A 60 5.35 13.41 8.63
CA GLY A 60 6.19 12.51 9.43
C GLY A 60 7.15 11.65 8.62
N ASN A 61 7.21 11.78 7.29
CA ASN A 61 8.20 11.07 6.45
C ASN A 61 9.62 11.63 6.66
N VAL A 62 10.62 10.83 6.36
CA VAL A 62 12.04 11.19 6.45
C VAL A 62 12.39 12.31 5.45
N SER A 63 13.14 13.31 5.92
CA SER A 63 13.52 14.48 5.13
C SER A 63 14.78 15.16 5.67
N GLU A 64 15.62 15.70 4.78
CA GLU A 64 16.76 16.56 5.14
C GLU A 64 16.35 18.02 5.42
N THR A 65 15.12 18.38 5.06
CA THR A 65 14.55 19.73 5.29
C THR A 65 13.24 19.63 6.05
N LYS A 66 12.61 20.76 6.40
CA LYS A 66 11.32 20.80 7.12
C LYS A 66 10.18 20.02 6.44
N LEU A 67 10.14 20.05 5.10
CA LEU A 67 9.14 19.35 4.30
C LEU A 67 9.81 18.27 3.45
N CYS A 68 9.27 17.06 3.40
CA CYS A 68 9.82 16.01 2.53
C CYS A 68 9.59 16.32 1.05
N ALA A 69 10.31 15.62 0.17
CA ALA A 69 10.18 15.80 -1.28
C ALA A 69 8.74 15.63 -1.78
N ILE A 70 7.98 14.68 -1.20
CA ILE A 70 6.59 14.41 -1.58
C ILE A 70 5.65 15.55 -1.16
N CYS A 71 5.85 16.15 0.01
CA CYS A 71 5.00 17.26 0.46
C CYS A 71 5.28 18.57 -0.27
N ARG A 72 6.51 18.76 -0.78
CA ARG A 72 6.89 19.95 -1.58
C ARG A 72 6.47 19.84 -3.03
N ASP A 73 6.15 18.65 -3.51
CA ASP A 73 5.75 18.40 -4.88
C ASP A 73 4.29 18.84 -5.09
N GLU A 74 4.10 19.89 -5.89
CA GLU A 74 2.79 20.45 -6.23
C GLU A 74 2.01 19.59 -7.23
N ARG A 75 2.69 18.67 -7.93
CA ARG A 75 2.05 17.75 -8.90
C ARG A 75 1.27 16.63 -8.22
N ARG A 76 1.49 16.42 -6.91
CA ARG A 76 0.82 15.38 -6.13
C ARG A 76 -0.58 15.81 -5.76
N ASP A 77 -1.52 14.88 -5.86
CA ASP A 77 -2.90 15.12 -5.50
C ASP A 77 -3.03 15.40 -3.98
N PRO A 78 -3.51 16.58 -3.57
CA PRO A 78 -3.76 16.87 -2.16
C PRO A 78 -5.03 16.19 -1.62
N SER A 79 -5.88 15.62 -2.48
CA SER A 79 -7.18 15.08 -2.09
C SER A 79 -7.11 13.71 -1.41
N ALA A 80 -6.08 12.91 -1.72
CA ALA A 80 -5.87 11.59 -1.15
C ALA A 80 -4.66 11.54 -0.21
N ILE A 81 -4.85 10.95 0.97
CA ILE A 81 -3.79 10.69 1.95
C ILE A 81 -3.66 9.19 2.19
N CYS A 82 -2.48 8.64 1.91
CA CYS A 82 -2.10 7.28 2.28
C CYS A 82 -1.41 7.26 3.64
N VAL A 83 -2.05 6.64 4.63
CA VAL A 83 -1.57 6.54 6.01
C VAL A 83 -0.79 5.23 6.17
N VAL A 84 0.47 5.34 6.57
CA VAL A 84 1.38 4.21 6.76
C VAL A 84 1.97 4.20 8.17
N GLU A 85 2.51 3.05 8.59
CA GLU A 85 3.09 2.88 9.92
C GLU A 85 4.46 3.56 10.00
N GLU A 86 5.36 3.23 9.08
CA GLU A 86 6.76 3.67 9.08
C GLU A 86 7.18 4.35 7.77
N PRO A 87 8.26 5.16 7.77
CA PRO A 87 8.75 5.82 6.56
C PRO A 87 9.19 4.85 5.45
N LYS A 88 9.60 3.62 5.81
CA LYS A 88 10.01 2.59 4.85
C LYS A 88 8.83 2.15 3.97
N ASP A 89 7.61 2.21 4.49
CA ASP A 89 6.40 1.79 3.79
C ASP A 89 6.01 2.81 2.71
N VAL A 90 6.32 4.10 2.93
CA VAL A 90 6.21 5.13 1.90
C VAL A 90 7.04 4.74 0.67
N VAL A 91 8.28 4.30 0.89
CA VAL A 91 9.17 3.88 -0.20
C VAL A 91 8.63 2.63 -0.91
N ALA A 92 8.02 1.71 -0.17
CA ALA A 92 7.40 0.51 -0.75
C ALA A 92 6.23 0.86 -1.68
N VAL A 93 5.33 1.74 -1.24
CA VAL A 93 4.19 2.20 -2.05
C VAL A 93 4.67 3.04 -3.24
N GLU A 94 5.62 3.96 -3.05
CA GLU A 94 6.11 4.83 -4.13
C GLU A 94 6.78 4.03 -5.26
N ARG A 95 7.43 2.90 -4.94
CA ARG A 95 8.01 2.00 -5.96
C ARG A 95 6.98 1.43 -6.93
N THR A 96 5.73 1.30 -6.52
CA THR A 96 4.64 0.84 -7.41
C THR A 96 4.30 1.86 -8.49
N ARG A 97 4.60 3.15 -8.26
CA ARG A 97 4.18 4.29 -9.09
C ARG A 97 2.67 4.37 -9.33
N SER A 98 1.86 3.62 -8.59
CA SER A 98 0.41 3.56 -8.76
C SER A 98 -0.33 4.58 -7.89
N PHE A 99 0.37 5.27 -6.98
CA PHE A 99 -0.23 6.24 -6.07
C PHE A 99 0.38 7.64 -6.28
N THR A 100 -0.48 8.63 -6.55
CA THR A 100 -0.10 10.01 -6.85
C THR A 100 -0.44 10.99 -5.73
N GLY A 101 -1.10 10.53 -4.68
CA GLY A 101 -1.50 11.34 -3.54
C GLY A 101 -0.35 11.62 -2.55
N ARG A 102 -0.72 12.07 -1.35
CA ARG A 102 0.23 12.39 -0.28
C ARG A 102 0.25 11.31 0.79
N TYR A 103 1.29 11.31 1.63
CA TYR A 103 1.41 10.34 2.72
C TYR A 103 1.18 10.97 4.10
N HIS A 104 0.96 10.10 5.08
CA HIS A 104 1.08 10.40 6.49
C HIS A 104 1.68 9.18 7.21
N VAL A 105 2.76 9.38 7.95
CA VAL A 105 3.50 8.34 8.68
C VAL A 105 3.17 8.46 10.15
N LEU A 106 2.60 7.39 10.73
CA LEU A 106 2.20 7.37 12.14
C LEU A 106 3.39 7.27 13.11
N GLY A 107 4.50 6.66 12.67
CA GLY A 107 5.67 6.40 13.50
C GLY A 107 5.58 5.08 14.26
N GLY A 108 4.80 4.13 13.75
CA GLY A 108 4.54 2.81 14.34
C GLY A 108 3.06 2.45 14.34
N ALA A 109 2.75 1.34 15.00
CA ALA A 109 1.39 0.85 15.23
C ALA A 109 1.06 0.80 16.73
N ILE A 110 -0.24 0.75 17.05
CA ILE A 110 -0.73 0.61 18.42
C ILE A 110 -0.35 -0.78 18.93
N ASN A 111 0.46 -0.82 19.99
CA ASN A 111 0.92 -2.05 20.62
C ASN A 111 0.78 -1.98 22.14
N PRO A 112 -0.32 -2.52 22.71
CA PRO A 112 -0.55 -2.52 24.16
C PRO A 112 0.54 -3.27 24.95
N MET A 113 1.14 -4.31 24.36
CA MET A 113 2.16 -5.12 25.01
C MET A 113 3.48 -4.37 25.14
N ALA A 114 3.82 -3.53 24.15
CA ALA A 114 4.96 -2.64 24.19
C ALA A 114 4.68 -1.30 24.91
N GLY A 115 3.45 -1.10 25.41
CA GLY A 115 3.03 0.16 26.03
C GLY A 115 2.87 1.33 25.05
N LEU A 116 2.80 1.05 23.74
CA LEU A 116 2.62 2.04 22.68
C LEU A 116 1.13 2.31 22.46
N GLY A 117 0.65 3.42 23.00
CA GLY A 117 -0.72 3.90 22.82
C GLY A 117 -0.89 4.87 21.65
N PRO A 118 -2.14 5.25 21.31
CA PRO A 118 -2.42 6.19 20.22
C PRO A 118 -1.80 7.58 20.42
N ASP A 119 -1.60 8.00 21.68
CA ASP A 119 -0.98 9.29 22.01
C ASP A 119 0.52 9.38 21.69
N GLN A 120 1.17 8.24 21.48
CA GLN A 120 2.59 8.15 21.11
C GLN A 120 2.79 8.11 19.60
N LEU A 121 1.70 7.97 18.84
CA LEU A 121 1.68 7.98 17.38
C LEU A 121 1.25 9.36 16.87
N ARG A 122 1.56 9.65 15.61
CA ARG A 122 1.23 10.94 14.96
C ARG A 122 -0.24 11.08 14.53
N ILE A 123 -1.16 10.46 15.27
CA ILE A 123 -2.59 10.44 14.93
C ILE A 123 -3.21 11.84 15.08
N ARG A 124 -2.75 12.63 16.06
CA ARG A 124 -3.27 13.99 16.27
C ARG A 124 -2.93 14.90 15.11
N GLU A 125 -1.72 14.78 14.58
CA GLU A 125 -1.23 15.51 13.42
C GLU A 125 -1.97 15.10 12.15
N LEU A 126 -2.33 13.82 12.01
CA LEU A 126 -3.22 13.36 10.93
C LEU A 126 -4.56 14.08 11.02
N VAL A 127 -5.23 14.03 12.17
CA VAL A 127 -6.55 14.67 12.37
C VAL A 127 -6.48 16.18 12.14
N ALA A 128 -5.41 16.84 12.59
CA ALA A 128 -5.21 18.27 12.35
C ALA A 128 -5.17 18.60 10.85
N ARG A 129 -4.54 17.76 10.03
CA ARG A 129 -4.51 17.93 8.56
C ARG A 129 -5.89 17.82 7.92
N LEU A 130 -6.80 17.04 8.48
CA LEU A 130 -8.15 16.85 7.95
C LEU A 130 -9.05 18.07 8.09
N SER A 131 -8.58 19.12 8.77
CA SER A 131 -9.23 20.44 8.75
C SER A 131 -9.20 21.09 7.36
N ASP A 132 -8.32 20.62 6.47
CA ASP A 132 -8.25 21.06 5.08
C ASP A 132 -9.30 20.32 4.23
N GLU A 133 -10.32 21.06 3.77
CA GLU A 133 -11.45 20.53 2.99
C GLU A 133 -11.06 19.90 1.65
N ARG A 134 -9.81 20.11 1.19
CA ARG A 134 -9.32 19.48 -0.04
C ARG A 134 -9.18 17.97 0.08
N ILE A 135 -8.99 17.45 1.30
CA ILE A 135 -8.78 16.03 1.55
C ILE A 135 -10.12 15.30 1.50
N GLN A 136 -10.29 14.44 0.51
CA GLN A 136 -11.52 13.69 0.24
C GLN A 136 -11.39 12.22 0.65
N GLU A 137 -10.18 11.67 0.59
CA GLU A 137 -9.93 10.26 0.86
C GLU A 137 -8.72 10.01 1.77
N ILE A 138 -8.87 9.04 2.66
CA ILE A 138 -7.81 8.48 3.50
C ILE A 138 -7.71 6.98 3.23
N ILE A 139 -6.55 6.56 2.72
CA ILE A 139 -6.22 5.15 2.48
C ILE A 139 -5.40 4.64 3.66
N LEU A 140 -5.90 3.63 4.37
CA LEU A 140 -5.20 2.96 5.45
C LEU A 140 -4.30 1.86 4.87
N ALA A 141 -2.99 2.14 4.84
CA ALA A 141 -1.93 1.31 4.28
C ALA A 141 -0.97 0.82 5.38
N MET A 142 -1.56 0.11 6.35
CA MET A 142 -0.85 -0.55 7.44
C MET A 142 -0.75 -2.04 7.18
N ASP A 143 0.22 -2.67 7.85
CA ASP A 143 0.56 -4.06 7.64
C ASP A 143 -0.62 -4.97 8.02
N PRO A 144 -0.81 -6.10 7.31
CA PRO A 144 -1.86 -7.07 7.61
C PRO A 144 -1.51 -7.96 8.82
N ASN A 145 -0.96 -7.36 9.87
CA ASN A 145 -0.66 -8.00 11.15
C ASN A 145 -1.66 -7.53 12.23
N LEU A 146 -1.56 -8.10 13.43
CA LEU A 146 -2.50 -7.82 14.53
C LEU A 146 -2.47 -6.34 14.94
N GLU A 147 -1.28 -5.76 15.06
CA GLU A 147 -1.05 -4.37 15.47
C GLU A 147 -1.57 -3.37 14.42
N GLY A 148 -1.29 -3.62 13.15
CA GLY A 148 -1.77 -2.85 12.01
C GLY A 148 -3.29 -2.96 11.88
N GLU A 149 -3.88 -4.13 12.08
CA GLU A 149 -5.34 -4.29 12.11
C GLU A 149 -6.02 -3.54 13.26
N ALA A 150 -5.44 -3.60 14.45
CA ALA A 150 -5.92 -2.85 15.60
C ALA A 150 -5.86 -1.35 15.31
N THR A 151 -4.75 -0.87 14.75
CA THR A 151 -4.52 0.54 14.41
C THR A 151 -5.50 1.00 13.32
N ALA A 152 -5.74 0.20 12.28
CA ALA A 152 -6.64 0.54 11.18
C ALA A 152 -8.07 0.63 11.67
N THR A 153 -8.48 -0.32 12.53
CA THR A 153 -9.81 -0.34 13.12
C THR A 153 -10.01 0.87 14.02
N TYR A 154 -8.99 1.23 14.80
CA TYR A 154 -8.99 2.43 15.63
C TYR A 154 -9.14 3.71 14.80
N LEU A 155 -8.32 3.88 13.76
CA LEU A 155 -8.39 5.02 12.86
C LEU A 155 -9.73 5.07 12.11
N SER A 156 -10.23 3.95 11.63
CA SER A 156 -11.53 3.90 10.93
C SER A 156 -12.65 4.42 11.84
N ARG A 157 -12.70 3.99 13.10
CA ARG A 157 -13.70 4.47 14.08
C ARG A 157 -13.56 5.97 14.39
N LEU A 158 -12.35 6.50 14.35
CA LEU A 158 -12.06 7.92 14.57
C LEU A 158 -12.42 8.79 13.36
N LEU A 159 -12.14 8.29 12.15
CA LEU A 159 -12.21 9.06 10.90
C LEU A 159 -13.58 8.99 10.22
N VAL A 160 -14.28 7.86 10.31
CA VAL A 160 -15.63 7.70 9.70
C VAL A 160 -16.64 8.76 10.17
N PRO A 161 -16.71 9.11 11.48
CA PRO A 161 -17.61 10.18 11.94
C PRO A 161 -17.30 11.57 11.37
N LEU A 162 -16.10 11.79 10.83
CA LEU A 162 -15.71 13.06 10.22
C LEU A 162 -16.27 13.22 8.79
N GLY A 163 -16.89 12.17 8.23
CA GLY A 163 -17.52 12.22 6.90
C GLY A 163 -16.53 12.12 5.72
N ILE A 164 -15.28 11.77 5.97
CA ILE A 164 -14.24 11.58 4.95
C ILE A 164 -14.32 10.14 4.42
N ARG A 165 -14.01 9.94 3.13
CA ARG A 165 -13.92 8.59 2.57
C ARG A 165 -12.71 7.89 3.18
N VAL A 166 -12.93 6.76 3.85
CA VAL A 166 -11.85 5.94 4.39
C VAL A 166 -11.83 4.62 3.63
N SER A 167 -10.70 4.31 3.01
CA SER A 167 -10.44 3.05 2.32
C SER A 167 -9.28 2.30 2.97
N ARG A 168 -9.17 1.01 2.70
CA ARG A 168 -8.08 0.16 3.20
C ARG A 168 -7.46 -0.58 2.01
N LEU A 169 -6.14 -0.84 2.09
CA LEU A 169 -5.50 -1.70 1.11
C LEU A 169 -6.21 -3.05 1.03
N ALA A 170 -6.31 -3.58 -0.20
CA ALA A 170 -6.90 -4.87 -0.43
C ALA A 170 -6.13 -5.97 0.32
N SER A 171 -6.85 -6.91 0.90
CA SER A 171 -6.29 -8.13 1.48
C SER A 171 -6.53 -9.28 0.51
N GLY A 172 -5.50 -10.05 0.18
CA GLY A 172 -5.63 -11.16 -0.75
C GLY A 172 -4.32 -11.84 -1.10
N LEU A 173 -4.37 -12.67 -2.14
CA LEU A 173 -3.23 -13.46 -2.60
C LEU A 173 -2.22 -12.59 -3.36
N PRO A 174 -0.90 -12.84 -3.18
CA PRO A 174 0.12 -12.18 -3.98
C PRO A 174 0.05 -12.63 -5.44
N VAL A 175 0.42 -11.72 -6.35
CA VAL A 175 0.53 -12.06 -7.79
C VAL A 175 1.61 -13.11 -7.99
N GLY A 176 1.28 -14.17 -8.74
CA GLY A 176 2.21 -15.27 -9.02
C GLY A 176 2.36 -16.30 -7.90
N GLY A 177 1.52 -16.24 -6.86
CA GLY A 177 1.44 -17.28 -5.82
C GLY A 177 0.44 -18.38 -6.20
N ASP A 178 0.73 -19.62 -5.78
CA ASP A 178 -0.20 -20.74 -5.92
C ASP A 178 -1.15 -20.85 -4.72
N LEU A 179 -2.42 -21.18 -4.95
CA LEU A 179 -3.44 -21.33 -3.90
C LEU A 179 -3.08 -22.41 -2.87
N GLU A 180 -2.38 -23.48 -3.29
CA GLU A 180 -1.96 -24.57 -2.41
C GLU A 180 -1.04 -24.11 -1.29
N TYR A 181 -0.24 -23.06 -1.54
CA TYR A 181 0.74 -22.54 -0.58
C TYR A 181 0.24 -21.32 0.20
N ALA A 182 -0.99 -20.87 -0.06
CA ALA A 182 -1.58 -19.75 0.64
C ALA A 182 -2.13 -20.18 2.01
N ASP A 183 -1.99 -19.33 3.02
CA ASP A 183 -2.57 -19.58 4.33
C ASP A 183 -4.10 -19.43 4.32
N GLU A 184 -4.77 -20.17 5.19
CA GLU A 184 -6.24 -20.22 5.27
C GLU A 184 -6.87 -18.86 5.57
N ILE A 185 -6.18 -18.00 6.33
CA ILE A 185 -6.68 -16.67 6.69
C ILE A 185 -6.64 -15.75 5.46
N THR A 186 -5.54 -15.74 4.71
CA THR A 186 -5.43 -14.99 3.46
C THR A 186 -6.41 -15.49 2.42
N LEU A 187 -6.59 -16.81 2.26
CA LEU A 187 -7.60 -17.38 1.38
C LEU A 187 -9.02 -16.96 1.77
N GLY A 188 -9.35 -17.00 3.07
CA GLY A 188 -10.63 -16.53 3.60
C GLY A 188 -10.88 -15.06 3.25
N ARG A 189 -9.87 -14.19 3.49
CA ARG A 189 -9.96 -12.75 3.16
C ARG A 189 -10.09 -12.49 1.66
N ALA A 190 -9.35 -13.24 0.84
CA ALA A 190 -9.43 -13.13 -0.61
C ALA A 190 -10.83 -13.52 -1.12
N LEU A 191 -11.44 -14.55 -0.54
CA LEU A 191 -12.80 -14.99 -0.89
C LEU A 191 -13.87 -13.99 -0.44
N GLU A 192 -13.73 -13.42 0.76
CA GLU A 192 -14.61 -12.36 1.27
C GLU A 192 -14.51 -11.10 0.41
N GLY A 193 -13.29 -10.69 0.05
CA GLY A 193 -12.98 -9.52 -0.77
C GLY A 193 -13.03 -9.74 -2.28
N ARG A 194 -13.60 -10.86 -2.76
CA ARG A 194 -13.64 -11.18 -4.19
C ARG A 194 -14.38 -10.11 -4.98
N ARG A 195 -13.84 -9.78 -6.17
CA ARG A 195 -14.47 -8.83 -7.10
C ARG A 195 -15.35 -9.58 -8.08
N VAL A 196 -16.54 -9.06 -8.31
CA VAL A 196 -17.45 -9.57 -9.34
C VAL A 196 -16.98 -9.03 -10.70
N ILE A 197 -16.71 -9.94 -11.65
CA ILE A 197 -16.29 -9.58 -13.02
C ILE A 197 -17.51 -9.39 -13.93
N SER A 198 -18.57 -10.17 -13.69
CA SER A 198 -19.83 -10.11 -14.43
C SER A 198 -20.98 -10.48 -13.50
N GLU A 199 -22.06 -9.71 -13.51
CA GLU A 199 -23.27 -10.00 -12.71
C GLU A 199 -24.10 -11.16 -13.28
N GLY A 200 -23.77 -11.62 -14.50
CA GLY A 200 -24.39 -12.77 -15.16
C GLY A 200 -25.84 -12.50 -15.60
N MET A 201 -26.07 -12.21 -16.88
CA MET A 201 -27.39 -12.43 -17.48
C MET A 201 -27.48 -13.88 -17.91
N ARG A 202 -28.35 -14.68 -17.26
CA ARG A 202 -28.77 -15.95 -17.84
C ARG A 202 -29.57 -15.62 -19.10
N ALA A 203 -28.95 -15.78 -20.27
CA ALA A 203 -29.71 -15.92 -21.50
C ALA A 203 -30.69 -17.10 -21.32
N GLU A 204 -31.90 -17.00 -21.87
CA GLU A 204 -32.76 -18.17 -22.10
C GLU A 204 -32.04 -19.07 -23.10
N ALA A 205 -31.10 -19.88 -22.62
CA ALA A 205 -30.18 -20.62 -23.46
C ALA A 205 -30.92 -21.71 -24.24
N LYS A 206 -30.98 -21.55 -25.56
CA LYS A 206 -30.88 -22.71 -26.45
C LYS A 206 -29.38 -22.96 -26.59
N ASP A 207 -28.91 -24.02 -25.91
CA ASP A 207 -27.58 -24.61 -26.02
C ASP A 207 -26.36 -23.70 -25.82
N ALA A 208 -26.12 -23.27 -24.57
CA ALA A 208 -24.89 -22.59 -24.13
C ALA A 208 -23.58 -23.36 -24.42
N ALA A 209 -23.66 -24.66 -24.75
CA ALA A 209 -22.53 -25.46 -25.17
C ALA A 209 -22.11 -25.14 -26.62
N ALA A 210 -23.07 -24.87 -27.52
CA ALA A 210 -22.78 -24.50 -28.90
C ALA A 210 -22.16 -23.11 -28.98
N ASP A 211 -22.70 -22.15 -28.22
CA ASP A 211 -22.16 -20.79 -28.13
C ASP A 211 -20.71 -20.78 -27.58
N PHE A 212 -20.37 -21.72 -26.69
CA PHE A 212 -19.00 -21.87 -26.17
C PHE A 212 -18.05 -22.49 -27.20
N GLU A 213 -18.52 -23.47 -27.98
CA GLU A 213 -17.72 -24.09 -29.05
C GLU A 213 -17.41 -23.09 -30.18
N GLU A 214 -18.38 -22.27 -30.58
CA GLU A 214 -18.19 -21.23 -31.61
C GLU A 214 -17.19 -20.16 -31.15
N ALA A 215 -17.31 -19.68 -29.91
CA ALA A 215 -16.35 -18.70 -29.35
C ALA A 215 -14.92 -19.26 -29.28
N MET A 216 -14.75 -20.54 -28.95
CA MET A 216 -13.44 -21.20 -28.94
C MET A 216 -12.87 -21.39 -30.35
N GLU A 217 -13.71 -21.65 -31.36
CA GLU A 217 -13.29 -21.75 -32.75
C GLU A 217 -12.87 -20.39 -33.32
N GLU A 218 -13.61 -19.32 -33.00
CA GLU A 218 -13.24 -17.95 -33.36
C GLU A 218 -11.90 -17.55 -32.72
N GLU A 219 -11.71 -17.78 -31.42
CA GLU A 219 -10.46 -17.45 -30.73
C GLU A 219 -9.28 -18.28 -31.26
N ALA A 220 -9.52 -19.55 -31.64
CA ALA A 220 -8.51 -20.41 -32.28
C ALA A 220 -8.16 -19.94 -33.70
N ALA A 221 -9.12 -19.44 -34.46
CA ALA A 221 -8.90 -18.87 -35.79
C ALA A 221 -8.07 -17.56 -35.69
N GLU A 222 -8.42 -16.66 -34.77
CA GLU A 222 -7.66 -15.43 -34.52
C GLU A 222 -6.22 -15.73 -34.06
N ARG A 223 -6.03 -16.76 -33.24
CA ARG A 223 -4.69 -17.22 -32.81
C ARG A 223 -3.89 -17.83 -33.97
N ALA A 224 -4.54 -18.48 -34.91
CA ALA A 224 -3.90 -19.06 -36.09
C ALA A 224 -3.50 -17.97 -37.10
N GLU A 225 -4.30 -16.92 -37.25
CA GLU A 225 -3.98 -15.76 -38.11
C GLU A 225 -2.90 -14.85 -37.52
N SER A 226 -2.81 -14.75 -36.18
CA SER A 226 -1.79 -13.97 -35.48
C SER A 226 -0.49 -14.73 -35.21
N ALA A 227 -0.38 -15.99 -35.64
CA ALA A 227 0.84 -16.78 -35.47
C ALA A 227 1.97 -16.28 -36.41
N PRO A 228 3.14 -15.88 -35.88
CA PRO A 228 4.26 -15.50 -36.73
C PRO A 228 4.73 -16.68 -37.59
N GLU A 229 4.97 -16.44 -38.89
CA GLU A 229 5.42 -17.47 -39.82
C GLU A 229 6.64 -18.23 -39.26
N PRO A 230 6.67 -19.58 -39.33
CA PRO A 230 7.79 -20.33 -38.81
C PRO A 230 9.06 -19.96 -39.58
N ALA A 231 10.04 -19.36 -38.88
CA ALA A 231 11.31 -18.98 -39.46
C ALA A 231 11.94 -20.17 -40.21
N PRO A 232 12.47 -19.98 -41.43
CA PRO A 232 12.99 -21.08 -42.23
C PRO A 232 14.14 -21.76 -41.49
N THR A 233 13.96 -23.03 -41.16
CA THR A 233 14.99 -23.86 -40.54
C THR A 233 16.11 -24.07 -41.56
N LYS A 234 17.17 -23.24 -41.48
CA LYS A 234 18.42 -23.50 -42.22
C LYS A 234 18.97 -24.84 -41.75
N ARG A 235 18.87 -25.84 -42.63
CA ARG A 235 19.49 -27.15 -42.45
C ARG A 235 21.00 -26.98 -42.39
N TRP A 236 21.56 -27.04 -41.18
CA TRP A 236 23.01 -27.06 -40.97
C TRP A 236 23.61 -28.33 -41.60
N SER A 237 24.19 -28.18 -42.79
CA SER A 237 25.11 -29.16 -43.37
C SER A 237 26.48 -28.52 -43.47
N GLY A 238 27.29 -28.67 -42.42
CA GLY A 238 28.65 -28.13 -42.36
C GLY A 238 29.20 -28.24 -40.94
N SER A 239 30.48 -28.60 -40.83
CA SER A 239 31.15 -28.99 -39.59
C SER A 239 31.10 -27.92 -38.51
N MET A 240 30.79 -28.37 -37.29
CA MET A 240 31.26 -27.79 -36.03
C MET A 240 32.76 -27.47 -36.20
N PHE A 241 33.19 -26.24 -35.93
CA PHE A 241 34.49 -25.63 -36.25
C PHE A 241 34.56 -24.96 -37.63
N ASP A 242 34.05 -23.73 -37.72
CA ASP A 242 34.81 -22.48 -37.94
C ASP A 242 33.81 -21.29 -37.91
N ASP A 243 34.30 -20.08 -37.63
CA ASP A 243 33.58 -18.78 -37.60
C ASP A 243 32.98 -18.33 -36.25
N ILE A 244 33.88 -18.11 -35.28
CA ILE A 244 33.82 -16.91 -34.44
C ILE A 244 34.27 -15.75 -35.32
N ASP A 245 33.35 -14.83 -35.65
CA ASP A 245 33.55 -13.37 -35.74
C ASP A 245 32.39 -12.71 -36.52
N GLY A 246 31.79 -11.66 -35.95
CA GLY A 246 30.96 -10.70 -36.72
C GLY A 246 29.58 -10.35 -36.17
N ALA A 247 29.56 -9.38 -35.24
CA ALA A 247 28.62 -8.26 -35.06
C ALA A 247 27.23 -8.24 -35.75
N GLN A 248 26.17 -7.87 -35.01
CA GLN A 248 25.46 -6.55 -35.07
C GLN A 248 24.04 -6.61 -34.47
N GLU A 249 23.63 -5.47 -33.91
CA GLU A 249 22.30 -5.14 -33.38
C GLU A 249 21.20 -5.21 -34.44
N GLU A 250 20.02 -5.73 -34.08
CA GLU A 250 18.75 -5.29 -34.68
C GLU A 250 17.68 -5.11 -33.60
N SER A 251 17.24 -3.85 -33.49
CA SER A 251 16.09 -3.36 -32.74
C SER A 251 14.78 -3.81 -33.40
N GLY A 252 13.91 -4.48 -32.65
CA GLY A 252 12.53 -4.75 -33.04
C GLY A 252 11.55 -3.93 -32.21
N GLU A 253 10.89 -2.97 -32.85
CA GLU A 253 9.76 -2.19 -32.34
C GLU A 253 8.64 -3.13 -31.84
N GLN A 254 8.19 -2.95 -30.60
CA GLN A 254 6.94 -3.53 -30.12
C GLN A 254 5.85 -2.46 -30.17
N GLY A 255 4.82 -2.75 -30.97
CA GLY A 255 3.68 -1.89 -31.24
C GLY A 255 2.86 -1.56 -29.99
N SER A 256 2.49 -0.30 -29.93
CA SER A 256 1.54 0.32 -29.01
C SER A 256 0.10 0.02 -29.41
N LEU A 257 -0.66 -0.64 -28.52
CA LEU A 257 -2.14 -0.64 -28.44
C LEU A 257 -2.44 -0.86 -26.94
N ASN A 258 -3.27 -0.11 -26.20
CA ASN A 258 -4.31 0.86 -26.51
C ASN A 258 -4.37 1.90 -25.36
N GLU A 259 -3.89 3.12 -25.60
CA GLU A 259 -3.97 4.24 -24.64
C GLU A 259 -5.30 5.00 -24.83
N GLU A 260 -5.80 5.09 -26.08
CA GLU A 260 -7.06 5.77 -26.43
C GLU A 260 -8.33 5.06 -25.92
N LEU A 261 -8.31 3.72 -25.81
CA LEU A 261 -9.48 2.96 -25.35
C LEU A 261 -9.70 3.09 -23.83
N LEU A 262 -8.61 3.30 -23.09
CA LEU A 262 -8.63 3.54 -21.65
C LEU A 262 -9.14 4.96 -21.34
N GLU A 263 -8.70 5.96 -22.11
CA GLU A 263 -9.17 7.35 -21.96
C GLU A 263 -10.68 7.48 -22.22
N GLN A 264 -11.20 6.82 -23.25
CA GLN A 264 -12.64 6.84 -23.56
C GLN A 264 -13.49 6.20 -22.45
N THR A 265 -13.03 5.08 -21.87
CA THR A 265 -13.75 4.44 -20.74
C THR A 265 -13.69 5.25 -19.44
N LEU A 266 -12.66 6.07 -19.25
CA LEU A 266 -12.52 6.95 -18.08
C LEU A 266 -13.37 8.21 -18.21
N GLU A 267 -13.44 8.81 -19.41
CA GLU A 267 -14.31 9.96 -19.68
C GLU A 267 -15.80 9.63 -19.54
N GLU A 268 -16.22 8.42 -19.92
CA GLU A 268 -17.62 7.98 -19.75
C GLU A 268 -18.02 7.75 -18.28
N GLN A 269 -17.07 7.42 -17.39
CA GLN A 269 -17.35 7.26 -15.96
C GLN A 269 -17.39 8.59 -15.20
N GLU A 270 -16.58 9.59 -15.58
CA GLU A 270 -16.51 10.89 -14.89
C GLU A 270 -17.74 11.79 -15.13
N VAL A 271 -18.40 11.66 -16.30
CA VAL A 271 -19.55 12.52 -16.67
C VAL A 271 -20.85 12.15 -15.93
N SER A 272 -20.91 10.98 -15.28
CA SER A 272 -22.15 10.50 -14.65
C SER A 272 -22.48 11.11 -13.27
N THR A 273 -21.57 11.86 -12.63
CA THR A 273 -21.88 12.57 -11.37
C THR A 273 -22.03 14.07 -11.58
N SER A 274 -23.13 14.44 -12.25
CA SER A 274 -23.50 15.84 -12.50
C SER A 274 -23.45 16.70 -11.23
N GLU A 275 -23.08 17.98 -11.37
CA GLU A 275 -23.02 18.96 -10.28
C GLU A 275 -24.32 19.06 -9.45
N GLU A 276 -25.45 18.68 -10.06
CA GLU A 276 -26.74 18.57 -9.37
C GLU A 276 -26.74 17.51 -8.26
N GLU A 277 -26.04 16.38 -8.44
CA GLU A 277 -25.90 15.38 -7.37
C GLU A 277 -25.04 15.91 -6.22
N ARG A 278 -24.02 16.72 -6.52
CA ARG A 278 -23.16 17.36 -5.50
C ARG A 278 -23.95 18.40 -4.69
N ALA A 279 -24.82 19.17 -5.35
CA ALA A 279 -25.73 20.12 -4.69
C ALA A 279 -26.79 19.42 -3.83
N LYS A 280 -27.39 18.33 -4.32
CA LYS A 280 -28.35 17.50 -3.57
C LYS A 280 -27.73 16.87 -2.32
N ARG A 281 -26.48 16.40 -2.40
CA ARG A 281 -25.73 15.86 -1.24
C ARG A 281 -25.43 16.93 -0.19
N ARG A 282 -25.11 18.17 -0.59
CA ARG A 282 -24.91 19.31 0.34
C ARG A 282 -26.19 19.71 1.07
N ALA A 283 -27.31 19.84 0.35
CA ALA A 283 -28.60 20.14 0.97
C ALA A 283 -29.03 19.04 1.97
N SER A 284 -28.82 17.78 1.60
CA SER A 284 -29.09 16.62 2.48
C SER A 284 -28.17 16.57 3.72
N TYR A 285 -26.93 17.07 3.61
CA TYR A 285 -25.97 17.14 4.72
C TYR A 285 -26.36 18.20 5.77
N GLU A 286 -26.77 19.39 5.31
CA GLU A 286 -27.21 20.48 6.20
C GLU A 286 -28.49 20.09 6.96
N GLU A 287 -29.43 19.43 6.28
CA GLU A 287 -30.68 18.94 6.88
C GLU A 287 -30.41 17.87 7.96
N ARG A 288 -29.50 16.92 7.69
CA ARG A 288 -29.07 15.91 8.68
C ARG A 288 -28.35 16.50 9.89
N LEU A 289 -27.54 17.54 9.69
CA LEU A 289 -26.86 18.26 10.78
C LEU A 289 -27.85 18.99 11.69
N GLU A 290 -28.88 19.60 11.11
CA GLU A 290 -29.95 20.20 11.89
C GLU A 290 -30.78 19.17 12.65
N GLU A 291 -31.06 18.02 12.05
CA GLU A 291 -31.80 16.93 12.68
C GLU A 291 -31.01 16.32 13.86
N LEU A 292 -29.70 16.10 13.69
CA LEU A 292 -28.81 15.64 14.76
C LEU A 292 -28.72 16.62 15.93
N LYS A 293 -28.73 17.93 15.65
CA LYS A 293 -28.76 18.98 16.69
C LYS A 293 -30.09 19.03 17.46
N LYS A 294 -31.19 18.65 16.82
CA LYS A 294 -32.55 18.62 17.40
C LYS A 294 -32.86 17.30 18.13
N THR A 295 -32.10 16.24 17.86
CA THR A 295 -32.35 14.91 18.45
C THR A 295 -31.73 14.82 19.86
N PRO A 296 -32.50 14.51 20.91
CA PRO A 296 -31.94 14.30 22.24
C PRO A 296 -31.05 13.06 22.24
N LEU A 297 -29.84 13.17 22.83
CA LEU A 297 -28.86 12.09 22.99
C LEU A 297 -29.53 10.88 23.65
N ARG A 298 -29.91 9.89 22.85
CA ARG A 298 -30.54 8.66 23.33
C ARG A 298 -29.42 7.72 23.74
N THR A 299 -29.21 7.53 25.04
CA THR A 299 -28.48 6.35 25.51
C THR A 299 -29.28 5.12 25.09
N PRO A 300 -28.72 4.18 24.32
CA PRO A 300 -29.46 2.97 23.97
C PRO A 300 -29.68 2.17 25.26
N THR A 301 -30.93 2.05 25.69
CA THR A 301 -31.31 1.10 26.73
C THR A 301 -31.05 -0.31 26.21
N PRO A 302 -30.25 -1.14 26.90
CA PRO A 302 -29.99 -2.50 26.46
C PRO A 302 -31.31 -3.29 26.42
N LYS A 303 -31.56 -4.01 25.31
CA LYS A 303 -32.75 -4.86 25.12
C LYS A 303 -32.74 -6.12 26.02
N VAL A 304 -31.69 -6.32 26.80
CA VAL A 304 -31.51 -7.52 27.64
C VAL A 304 -31.86 -7.16 29.09
N PRO A 305 -32.84 -7.84 29.71
CA PRO A 305 -33.15 -7.63 31.11
C PRO A 305 -31.97 -8.06 31.99
N PRO A 306 -31.67 -7.32 33.08
CA PRO A 306 -30.55 -7.64 33.95
C PRO A 306 -30.76 -8.98 34.68
N ILE A 307 -29.65 -9.66 34.95
CA ILE A 307 -29.62 -10.91 35.72
C ILE A 307 -30.21 -10.64 37.12
N PRO A 308 -31.01 -11.55 37.71
CA PRO A 308 -31.56 -11.37 39.05
C PRO A 308 -30.46 -11.05 40.07
N GLY A 309 -30.53 -9.87 40.70
CA GLY A 309 -29.54 -9.39 41.66
C GLY A 309 -28.47 -8.44 41.10
N ALA A 310 -28.46 -8.15 39.80
CA ALA A 310 -27.55 -7.17 39.19
C ALA A 310 -28.32 -5.93 38.67
N THR A 311 -27.75 -4.74 38.87
CA THR A 311 -28.28 -3.49 38.31
C THR A 311 -27.36 -3.02 37.19
N TYR A 312 -27.92 -2.63 36.05
CA TYR A 312 -27.12 -2.07 34.95
C TYR A 312 -26.60 -0.70 35.38
N VAL A 313 -25.28 -0.53 35.46
CA VAL A 313 -24.64 0.76 35.69
C VAL A 313 -24.13 1.25 34.34
N ASN A 314 -24.54 2.45 33.93
CA ASN A 314 -24.02 3.08 32.73
C ASN A 314 -22.55 3.49 32.98
N PRO A 315 -21.57 3.02 32.19
CA PRO A 315 -20.17 3.42 32.39
C PRO A 315 -19.88 4.89 32.03
N TRP A 316 -20.88 5.64 31.54
CA TRP A 316 -20.77 7.05 31.13
C TRP A 316 -21.63 8.01 31.98
N THR A 317 -22.08 7.57 33.16
CA THR A 317 -22.53 8.46 34.25
C THR A 317 -21.46 8.52 35.32
#